data_AF-A0A7V3H3C4-F1
#
_entry.id   AF-A0A7V3H3C4-F1
#
_cell.length_a   1.000
_cell.length_b   1.000
_cell.length_c   1.000
_cell.angle_alpha   90.00
_cell.angle_beta   90.00
_cell.angle_gamma   90.00
#
_symmetry.space_group_name_H-M   'P 1'
#
loop_
_entity.id
_entity.type
_entity.pdbx_description
1 polymer ?
#
loop_
_entity_poly.entity_id
_entity_poly.type
_entity_poly.pdbx_seq_one_letter_code
_entity_poly.pdbx_strand_id
1 'polypeptide(L)' 'MKPLSTQYAPLLSVDLLTKEPFQASVERSDICAVPAAGVVGEAVVAFEVARALREKCGGDSLREMRRNFDAYLGQVREL' A
#
# COMPACT_ATOMS: atom_id res chain seq x y z
N MET A 1 -6.52 8.47 1.56
CA MET A 1 -7.51 7.40 1.84
C MET A 1 -8.87 8.03 1.99
N LYS A 2 -9.87 7.61 1.20
CA LYS A 2 -11.27 8.03 1.45
C LYS A 2 -11.79 7.32 2.71
N PRO A 3 -12.78 7.88 3.44
CA PRO A 3 -13.51 7.13 4.46
C PRO A 3 -13.99 5.80 3.87
N LEU A 4 -13.64 4.70 4.53
CA LEU A 4 -13.74 3.36 3.93
C LEU A 4 -15.08 2.70 4.23
N SER A 5 -15.58 2.83 5.46
CA SER A 5 -16.80 2.16 5.91
C SER A 5 -18.06 2.86 5.39
N THR A 6 -19.06 2.09 4.99
CA THR A 6 -20.41 2.63 4.76
C THR A 6 -20.96 3.23 6.05
N GLN A 7 -21.61 4.37 5.96
CA GLN A 7 -22.14 5.08 7.13
C GLN A 7 -23.32 4.33 7.75
N TYR A 8 -23.40 4.37 9.09
CA TYR A 8 -24.56 3.87 9.84
C TYR A 8 -25.86 4.62 9.56
N ALA A 9 -25.76 5.87 9.10
CA ALA A 9 -26.83 6.55 8.40
C ALA A 9 -26.66 6.27 6.90
N PRO A 10 -27.37 5.27 6.33
CA PRO A 10 -27.06 4.79 5.00
C PRO A 10 -27.38 5.84 3.94
N LEU A 11 -26.49 5.95 2.95
CA LEU A 11 -26.72 6.82 1.80
C LEU A 11 -27.69 6.17 0.81
N LEU A 12 -28.27 6.99 -0.06
CA LEU A 12 -29.12 6.50 -1.16
C LEU A 12 -28.28 5.68 -2.15
N SER A 13 -28.87 4.57 -2.58
CA SER A 13 -28.35 3.62 -3.55
C SER A 13 -29.49 3.14 -4.46
N VAL A 14 -29.22 2.16 -5.31
CA VAL A 14 -30.19 1.58 -6.24
C VAL A 14 -30.09 0.07 -6.18
N ASP A 15 -31.23 -0.60 -6.05
CA ASP A 15 -31.28 -2.05 -6.16
C ASP A 15 -30.99 -2.49 -7.60
N LEU A 16 -30.00 -3.37 -7.78
CA LEU A 16 -29.52 -3.74 -9.12
C LEU A 16 -30.50 -4.59 -9.93
N LEU A 17 -31.45 -5.29 -9.29
CA LEU A 17 -32.44 -6.14 -9.97
C LEU A 17 -33.67 -5.32 -10.37
N THR A 18 -34.22 -4.56 -9.42
CA THR A 18 -35.48 -3.82 -9.57
C THR A 18 -35.30 -2.42 -10.15
N LYS A 19 -34.09 -1.84 -10.03
CA LYS A 19 -33.74 -0.45 -10.40
C LYS A 19 -34.43 0.61 -9.54
N GLU A 20 -35.05 0.22 -8.43
CA GLU A 20 -35.72 1.13 -7.51
C GLU A 20 -34.74 1.74 -6.48
N PRO A 21 -35.08 2.91 -5.88
CA PRO A 21 -34.30 3.49 -4.80
C PRO A 21 -34.18 2.56 -3.60
N PHE A 22 -32.95 2.41 -3.07
CA PHE A 22 -32.64 1.55 -1.93
C PHE A 22 -31.61 2.22 -1.01
N GLN A 23 -31.50 1.80 0.25
CA GLN A 23 -30.45 2.30 1.17
C GLN A 23 -29.18 1.46 1.06
N ALA A 24 -28.00 2.08 1.03
CA ALA A 24 -26.72 1.35 0.95
C ALA A 24 -26.55 0.35 2.10
N SER A 25 -25.99 -0.83 1.81
CA SER A 25 -25.73 -1.84 2.85
C SER A 25 -24.54 -1.46 3.74
N VAL A 26 -24.68 -1.71 5.04
CA VAL A 26 -23.64 -1.42 6.05
C VAL A 26 -22.83 -2.69 6.30
N GLU A 27 -21.61 -2.73 5.77
CA GLU A 27 -20.75 -3.92 5.81
C GLU A 27 -19.71 -3.91 6.94
N ARG A 28 -19.26 -2.73 7.37
CA ARG A 28 -18.23 -2.57 8.40
C ARG A 28 -18.59 -1.46 9.38
N SER A 29 -18.09 -1.57 10.60
CA SER A 29 -18.44 -0.72 11.75
C SER A 29 -17.35 0.27 12.17
N ASP A 30 -16.13 0.14 11.66
CA ASP A 30 -15.01 1.02 12.05
C ASP A 30 -15.21 2.44 11.53
N ILE A 31 -14.98 3.43 12.41
CA ILE A 31 -15.10 4.86 12.08
C ILE A 31 -13.90 5.32 11.22
N CYS A 32 -12.69 4.88 11.56
CA CYS A 32 -11.46 5.30 10.89
C CYS A 32 -10.45 4.14 10.78
N ALA A 33 -10.09 3.79 9.55
CA ALA A 33 -9.06 2.79 9.25
C ALA A 33 -7.73 3.42 8.76
N VAL A 34 -7.57 4.74 8.88
CA VAL A 34 -6.35 5.45 8.44
C VAL A 34 -5.08 4.90 9.11
N PRO A 35 -5.05 4.61 10.43
CA PRO A 35 -3.85 4.05 11.05
C PRO A 35 -3.45 2.69 10.47
N ALA A 36 -4.42 1.79 10.28
CA ALA A 36 -4.16 0.48 9.68
C ALA A 36 -3.74 0.60 8.20
N ALA A 37 -4.34 1.53 7.45
CA ALA A 37 -3.91 1.82 6.09
C ALA A 37 -2.48 2.39 6.02
N GLY A 38 -2.01 3.06 7.07
CA GLY A 38 -0.61 3.49 7.20
C GLY A 38 0.36 2.32 7.16
N VAL A 39 0.10 1.26 7.94
CA VAL A 39 0.90 0.02 7.94
C VAL A 39 0.92 -0.63 6.55
N VAL A 40 -0.22 -0.64 5.85
CA VAL A 40 -0.30 -1.14 4.47
C VAL A 40 0.56 -0.26 3.54
N GLY A 41 0.50 1.05 3.69
CA GLY A 41 1.31 2.00 2.93
C GLY A 41 2.80 1.76 3.12
N GLU A 42 3.26 1.59 4.36
CA GLU A 42 4.66 1.27 4.68
C GLU A 42 5.10 -0.04 4.01
N ALA A 43 4.27 -1.09 4.07
CA ALA A 43 4.57 -2.37 3.45
C ALA A 43 4.70 -2.27 1.92
N VAL A 44 3.80 -1.52 1.26
CA VAL A 44 3.86 -1.29 -0.19
C VAL A 44 5.12 -0.51 -0.57
N VAL A 45 5.47 0.54 0.18
CA VAL A 45 6.70 1.32 -0.05
C VAL A 45 7.93 0.45 0.14
N ALA A 46 8.00 -0.34 1.23
CA ALA A 46 9.12 -1.24 1.48
C ALA A 46 9.31 -2.26 0.34
N PHE A 47 8.21 -2.79 -0.20
CA PHE A 47 8.24 -3.72 -1.33
C PHE A 47 8.82 -3.06 -2.60
N GLU A 48 8.36 -1.87 -2.96
CA GLU A 48 8.86 -1.15 -4.15
C GLU A 48 10.32 -0.71 -3.98
N VAL A 49 10.71 -0.27 -2.78
CA VAL A 49 12.12 0.05 -2.47
C VAL A 49 13.00 -1.19 -2.60
N ALA A 50 12.56 -2.35 -2.11
CA ALA A 50 13.29 -3.61 -2.26
C ALA A 50 13.41 -4.03 -3.73
N ARG A 51 12.37 -3.82 -4.55
CA ARG A 51 12.39 -4.08 -5.99
C ARG A 51 13.42 -3.20 -6.69
N ALA A 52 13.42 -1.89 -6.41
CA ALA A 52 14.39 -0.95 -6.96
C ALA A 52 15.83 -1.25 -6.51
N LEU A 53 16.03 -1.63 -5.25
CA LEU A 53 17.32 -2.06 -4.73
C LEU A 53 17.84 -3.30 -5.48
N ARG A 54 16.97 -4.29 -5.70
CA ARG A 54 17.31 -5.49 -6.47
C ARG A 54 17.66 -5.16 -7.93
N GLU A 55 16.90 -4.28 -8.57
CA GLU A 55 17.18 -3.86 -9.96
C GLU A 55 18.52 -3.14 -10.07
N LYS A 56 18.82 -2.21 -9.15
CA LYS A 56 20.07 -1.44 -9.16
C LYS A 56 21.29 -2.25 -8.74
N CYS A 57 21.17 -3.04 -7.66
CA CYS A 57 22.30 -3.70 -7.01
C CYS A 57 22.47 -5.17 -7.45
N GLY A 58 21.44 -5.78 -8.06
CA GLY A 58 21.47 -7.16 -8.52
C GLY A 58 21.76 -8.19 -7.42
N GLY A 59 22.27 -9.34 -7.85
CA GLY A 59 22.71 -10.45 -6.99
C GLY A 59 21.63 -11.45 -6.63
N ASP A 60 22.06 -12.69 -6.42
CA ASP A 60 21.20 -13.84 -6.10
C ASP A 60 21.23 -14.20 -4.60
N SER A 61 22.06 -13.48 -3.83
CA SER A 61 22.11 -13.59 -2.37
C SER A 61 22.21 -12.22 -1.71
N LEU A 62 21.71 -12.09 -0.47
CA LEU A 62 21.81 -10.84 0.30
C LEU A 62 23.26 -10.40 0.54
N ARG A 63 24.19 -11.35 0.65
CA ARG A 63 25.63 -11.04 0.81
C ARG A 63 26.20 -10.38 -0.44
N GLU A 64 25.81 -10.86 -1.62
CA GLU A 64 26.23 -10.28 -2.90
C GLU A 64 25.64 -8.90 -3.11
N MET A 65 24.31 -8.77 -2.95
CA MET A 65 23.62 -7.48 -3.09
C MET A 65 24.20 -6.42 -2.14
N ARG A 66 24.54 -6.80 -0.90
CA ARG A 66 25.21 -5.90 0.06
C ARG A 66 26.58 -5.44 -0.41
N ARG A 67 27.44 -6.34 -0.90
CA ARG A 67 28.75 -5.95 -1.46
C ARG A 67 28.60 -4.95 -2.62
N ASN A 68 27.65 -5.18 -3.52
CA ASN A 68 27.40 -4.30 -4.66
C ASN A 68 26.90 -2.91 -4.21
N PHE A 69 26.01 -2.87 -3.21
CA PHE A 69 25.53 -1.63 -2.61
C PHE A 69 26.65 -0.84 -1.91
N ASP A 70 27.48 -1.51 -1.11
CA ASP A 70 28.58 -0.86 -0.39
C ASP A 70 29.66 -0.33 -1.36
N ALA A 71 29.95 -1.07 -2.43
CA ALA A 71 30.86 -0.61 -3.49
C ALA A 71 30.33 0.64 -4.21
N TYR A 72 29.03 0.67 -4.54
CA TYR A 72 28.38 1.86 -5.10
C TYR A 72 28.50 3.07 -4.17
N LEU A 73 28.26 2.89 -2.86
CA LEU A 73 28.43 3.98 -1.89
C LEU A 73 29.88 4.44 -1.76
N GLY A 74 30.85 3.53 -1.86
CA GLY A 74 32.28 3.88 -1.89
C GLY A 74 32.60 4.81 -3.06
N GLN A 75 32.19 4.41 -4.27
CA GLN A 75 32.37 5.22 -5.48
C GLN A 75 31.72 6.61 -5.36
N VAL A 76 30.49 6.69 -4.83
CA VAL A 76 29.78 7.98 -4.68
C VAL A 76 30.46 8.91 -3.68
N ARG A 77 31.18 8.39 -2.69
CA ARG A 77 31.89 9.19 -1.68
C ARG A 77 33.24 9.71 -2.15
N GLU A 78 33.83 9.07 -3.15
CA GLU A 78 35.10 9.48 -3.76
C GLU A 78 34.90 10.55 -4.85
N LEU A 79 33.64 10.77 -5.28
CA LEU A 79 33.19 11.88 -6.11
C LEU A 79 32.97 13.15 -5.27
#